data_AF-A0AAV6DL84-F1
#
_entry.id   AF-A0AAV6DL84-F1
#
_cell.length_a   1.000
_cell.length_b   1.000
_cell.length_c   1.000
_cell.angle_alpha   90.00
_cell.angle_beta   90.00
_cell.angle_gamma   90.00
#
_symmetry.space_group_name_H-M   'P 1'
#
loop_
_entity.id
_entity.type
_entity.pdbx_description
1 polymer ?
#
loop_
_entity_poly.entity_id
_entity_poly.type
_entity_poly.pdbx_seq_one_letter_code
_entity_poly.pdbx_strand_id
1 'polypeptide(L)'
;MQVRVAVLSFALLLLAGCGTISSRPDPLTQWQAEQEQVGLYCRELFRDRALDPLRTKMAIDTPKETTFEMLTDQSKPTQSERSAIVAFAKDKQECNRAWSSAARPFPIPPQAIVLRETNAARFQFLLAELHGGGITYGEFARKRQELAADLDAKLEELAQLLAQRSVEAGYRAQQLANEARKAAALEEQVANQRRLQQQLQESTGPRLRQPLNCTTNYFGSSAQTTCN
;
A
#
# COMPACT_ATOMS: atom_id res chain seq x y z
N MET A 1 -22.27 26.89 68.59
CA MET A 1 -21.85 27.81 67.53
C MET A 1 -20.48 27.35 67.03
N GLN A 2 -20.42 26.60 65.93
CA GLN A 2 -19.20 26.38 65.13
C GLN A 2 -19.58 25.58 63.88
N VAL A 3 -19.54 26.26 62.73
CA VAL A 3 -19.68 25.72 61.39
C VAL A 3 -18.28 25.73 60.78
N ARG A 4 -17.73 24.57 60.42
CA ARG A 4 -16.49 24.52 59.63
C ARG A 4 -16.46 23.33 58.68
N VAL A 5 -15.99 23.66 57.48
CA VAL A 5 -15.38 22.83 56.43
C VAL A 5 -16.34 22.03 55.55
N ALA A 6 -16.74 22.65 54.44
CA ALA A 6 -16.96 21.96 53.19
C ALA A 6 -16.35 22.80 52.06
N VAL A 7 -16.01 22.12 50.97
CA VAL A 7 -15.62 22.67 49.65
C VAL A 7 -14.13 23.00 49.50
N LEU A 8 -13.34 22.02 49.02
CA LEU A 8 -12.15 22.23 48.16
C LEU A 8 -11.49 20.88 47.81
N SER A 9 -12.02 20.10 46.86
CA SER A 9 -11.32 18.92 46.27
C SER A 9 -11.99 18.33 45.01
N PHE A 10 -12.50 19.13 44.06
CA PHE A 10 -13.19 18.57 42.86
C PHE A 10 -12.86 19.27 41.54
N ALA A 11 -11.62 19.70 41.31
CA ALA A 11 -11.24 20.45 40.09
C ALA A 11 -9.93 20.03 39.41
N LEU A 12 -9.40 18.81 39.64
CA LEU A 12 -8.08 18.39 39.14
C LEU A 12 -8.05 17.11 38.27
N LEU A 13 -9.20 16.60 37.82
CA LEU A 13 -9.30 15.35 37.03
C LEU A 13 -9.67 15.53 35.55
N LEU A 14 -9.69 16.75 35.01
CA LEU A 14 -10.16 17.03 33.64
C LEU A 14 -9.05 17.31 32.59
N LEU A 15 -7.76 17.13 32.92
CA LEU A 15 -6.65 17.45 32.00
C LEU A 15 -5.74 16.26 31.60
N ALA A 16 -6.09 15.02 31.96
CA ALA A 16 -5.32 13.82 31.58
C ALA A 16 -5.90 13.07 30.35
N GLY A 17 -6.60 13.79 29.47
CA GLY A 17 -7.17 13.26 28.23
C GLY A 17 -6.28 13.49 27.01
N CYS A 18 -4.95 13.47 27.15
CA CYS A 18 -4.07 13.34 25.98
C CYS A 18 -4.23 11.93 25.44
N GLY A 19 -5.18 11.76 24.52
CA GLY A 19 -5.45 10.52 23.83
C GLY A 19 -4.15 9.95 23.27
N THR A 20 -3.76 8.79 23.79
CA THR A 20 -2.77 7.95 23.13
C THR A 20 -3.34 7.63 21.76
N ILE A 21 -2.86 8.35 20.73
CA ILE A 21 -3.02 7.94 19.35
C ILE A 21 -2.33 6.59 19.27
N SER A 22 -3.10 5.52 19.42
CA SER A 22 -2.64 4.18 19.09
C SER A 22 -2.38 4.20 17.59
N SER A 23 -1.12 4.43 17.22
CA SER A 23 -0.68 4.33 15.84
C SER A 23 -1.00 2.91 15.41
N ARG A 24 -2.01 2.75 14.55
CA ARG A 24 -2.28 1.46 13.92
C ARG A 24 -0.96 1.00 13.28
N PRO A 25 -0.51 -0.24 13.54
CA PRO A 25 0.74 -0.71 12.97
C PRO A 25 0.64 -0.63 11.45
N ASP A 26 1.73 -0.24 10.79
CA ASP A 26 1.79 -0.20 9.32
C ASP A 26 1.41 -1.58 8.74
N PRO A 27 0.60 -1.65 7.67
CA PRO A 27 0.19 -2.92 7.08
C PRO A 27 1.34 -3.86 6.70
N LEU A 28 2.51 -3.33 6.33
CA LEU A 28 3.68 -4.17 6.02
C LEU A 28 4.22 -4.85 7.28
N THR A 29 4.30 -4.13 8.41
CA THR A 29 4.73 -4.71 9.68
C THR A 29 3.77 -5.79 10.17
N GLN A 30 2.46 -5.56 10.03
CA GLN A 30 1.46 -6.58 10.36
C GLN A 30 1.61 -7.82 9.48
N TRP A 31 1.81 -7.63 8.18
CA TRP A 31 2.02 -8.73 7.23
C TRP A 31 3.29 -9.52 7.54
N GLN A 32 4.39 -8.87 7.93
CA GLN A 32 5.63 -9.55 8.32
C GLN A 32 5.42 -10.44 9.55
N ALA A 33 4.71 -9.95 10.56
CA ALA A 33 4.37 -10.74 11.74
C ALA A 33 3.47 -11.95 11.37
N GLU A 34 2.49 -11.74 10.49
CA GLU A 34 1.64 -12.83 10.00
C GLU A 34 2.44 -13.88 9.21
N GLN A 35 3.37 -13.46 8.35
CA GLN A 35 4.28 -14.37 7.64
C GLN A 35 5.12 -15.21 8.61
N GLU A 36 5.60 -14.61 9.69
CA GLU A 36 6.35 -15.32 10.72
C GLU A 36 5.48 -16.39 11.40
N GLN A 37 4.23 -16.05 11.76
CA GLN A 37 3.28 -16.98 12.35
C GLN A 37 2.93 -18.14 11.42
N VAL A 38 2.65 -17.86 10.14
CA VAL A 38 2.43 -18.89 9.12
C VAL A 38 3.68 -19.77 8.98
N GLY A 39 4.87 -19.16 8.98
CA GLY A 39 6.14 -19.89 8.94
C GLY A 39 6.33 -20.84 10.12
N LEU A 40 5.99 -20.40 11.34
CA LEU A 40 6.01 -21.25 12.53
C LEU A 40 5.03 -22.41 12.42
N TYR A 41 3.81 -22.16 11.97
CA TYR A 41 2.81 -23.19 11.74
C TYR A 41 3.26 -24.22 10.71
N CYS A 42 3.79 -23.78 9.56
CA CYS A 42 4.33 -24.67 8.54
C CYS A 42 5.50 -25.52 9.06
N ARG A 43 6.41 -24.92 9.84
CA ARG A 43 7.52 -25.67 10.47
C ARG A 43 7.02 -26.75 11.43
N GLU A 44 5.94 -26.48 12.15
CA GLU A 44 5.35 -27.48 13.05
C GLU A 44 4.72 -28.64 12.27
N LEU A 45 4.02 -28.38 11.15
CA LEU A 45 3.55 -29.44 10.26
C LEU A 45 4.72 -30.32 9.77
N PHE A 46 5.86 -29.71 9.39
CA PHE A 46 7.03 -30.44 8.89
C PHE A 46 7.85 -31.17 9.97
N ARG A 47 7.44 -31.12 11.24
CA ARG A 47 8.00 -31.93 12.33
C ARG A 47 7.35 -33.30 12.46
N ASP A 48 6.34 -33.63 11.64
CA ASP A 48 5.75 -34.97 11.64
C ASP A 48 6.84 -36.05 11.42
N ARG A 49 6.81 -37.08 12.28
CA ARG A 49 7.70 -38.24 12.20
C ARG A 49 7.44 -39.09 10.96
N ALA A 50 6.25 -38.99 10.36
CA ALA A 50 5.96 -39.61 9.08
C ALA A 50 6.93 -39.14 7.97
N LEU A 51 7.57 -37.99 8.14
CA LEU A 51 8.52 -37.41 7.18
C LEU A 51 9.98 -37.84 7.41
N ASP A 52 10.27 -38.56 8.51
CA ASP A 52 11.63 -38.95 8.88
C ASP A 52 12.40 -39.68 7.76
N PRO A 53 11.79 -40.58 6.96
CA PRO A 53 12.47 -41.23 5.83
C PRO A 53 12.99 -40.25 4.75
N LEU A 54 12.45 -39.03 4.67
CA LEU A 54 12.80 -38.05 3.65
C LEU A 54 13.87 -37.04 4.10
N ARG A 55 14.10 -36.89 5.41
CA ARG A 55 14.90 -35.79 5.98
C ARG A 55 16.34 -35.74 5.47
N THR A 56 16.92 -36.88 5.11
CA THR A 56 18.28 -36.97 4.56
C THR A 56 18.31 -36.98 3.03
N LYS A 57 17.14 -37.07 2.39
CA LYS A 57 16.99 -37.24 0.93
C LYS A 57 16.58 -35.96 0.23
N MET A 58 15.85 -35.09 0.92
CA MET A 58 15.42 -33.82 0.40
C MET A 58 15.20 -32.81 1.53
N ALA A 59 15.38 -31.54 1.23
CA ALA A 59 15.01 -30.47 2.15
C ALA A 59 13.50 -30.53 2.43
N ILE A 60 13.06 -30.38 3.67
CA ILE A 60 11.63 -30.47 4.01
C ILE A 60 11.01 -29.06 4.08
N ASP A 61 11.64 -28.16 4.83
CA ASP A 61 11.11 -26.81 5.04
C ASP A 61 11.35 -25.93 3.80
N THR A 62 12.60 -25.52 3.58
CA THR A 62 12.97 -24.55 2.55
C THR A 62 13.92 -25.16 1.52
N PRO A 63 13.81 -24.80 0.21
CA PRO A 63 14.80 -25.20 -0.78
C PRO A 63 16.24 -24.84 -0.36
N LYS A 64 16.43 -23.76 0.40
CA LYS A 64 17.76 -23.28 0.84
C LYS A 64 18.55 -24.28 1.70
N GLU A 65 17.89 -25.28 2.28
CA GLU A 65 18.51 -26.36 3.07
C GLU A 65 19.01 -27.53 2.21
N THR A 66 18.89 -27.45 0.88
CA THR A 66 19.34 -28.50 -0.03
C THR A 66 20.87 -28.60 0.00
N THR A 67 21.40 -29.79 0.31
CA THR A 67 22.85 -30.03 0.35
C THR A 67 23.37 -30.59 -0.98
N PHE A 68 24.70 -30.67 -1.11
CA PHE A 68 25.34 -31.28 -2.29
C PHE A 68 25.04 -32.78 -2.42
N GLU A 69 24.94 -33.49 -1.29
CA GLU A 69 24.54 -34.90 -1.24
C GLU A 69 23.13 -35.08 -1.80
N MET A 70 22.18 -34.23 -1.39
CA MET A 70 20.81 -34.27 -1.93
C MET A 70 20.79 -34.02 -3.44
N LEU A 71 21.60 -33.10 -3.96
CA LEU A 71 21.69 -32.79 -5.39
C LEU A 71 22.26 -33.94 -6.23
N THR A 72 23.09 -34.78 -5.62
CA THR A 72 23.79 -35.88 -6.30
C THR A 72 23.10 -37.24 -6.08
N ASP A 73 22.10 -37.32 -5.21
CA ASP A 73 21.40 -38.56 -4.88
C ASP A 73 20.64 -39.13 -6.11
N GLN A 74 21.14 -40.23 -6.66
CA GLN A 74 20.53 -40.95 -7.80
C GLN A 74 19.46 -41.98 -7.37
N SER A 75 19.19 -42.12 -6.07
CA SER A 75 18.17 -43.04 -5.60
C SER A 75 16.76 -42.55 -5.96
N LYS A 76 15.87 -43.52 -6.13
CA LYS A 76 14.42 -43.30 -6.33
C LYS A 76 13.67 -43.68 -5.06
N PRO A 77 12.46 -43.13 -4.83
CA PRO A 77 11.74 -43.41 -3.61
C PRO A 77 11.43 -44.89 -3.40
N THR A 78 11.71 -45.38 -2.19
CA THR A 78 11.28 -46.69 -1.71
C THR A 78 9.78 -46.69 -1.37
N GLN A 79 9.19 -47.85 -1.06
CA GLN A 79 7.76 -47.92 -0.72
C GLN A 79 7.41 -47.15 0.57
N SER A 80 8.28 -47.17 1.57
CA SER A 80 8.10 -46.38 2.80
C SER A 80 8.24 -44.88 2.52
N GLU A 81 9.23 -44.49 1.71
CA GLU A 81 9.43 -43.09 1.31
C GLU A 81 8.29 -42.55 0.46
N ARG A 82 7.69 -43.35 -0.43
CA ARG A 82 6.48 -42.95 -1.16
C ARG A 82 5.34 -42.56 -0.24
N SER A 83 5.13 -43.34 0.83
CA SER A 83 4.13 -43.03 1.84
C SER A 83 4.45 -41.72 2.56
N ALA A 84 5.73 -41.48 2.88
CA ALA A 84 6.20 -40.22 3.45
C ALA A 84 6.03 -39.02 2.49
N ILE A 85 6.23 -39.21 1.18
CA ILE A 85 6.02 -38.16 0.16
C ILE A 85 4.54 -37.75 0.11
N VAL A 86 3.60 -38.70 0.24
CA VAL A 86 2.16 -38.38 0.30
C VAL A 86 1.84 -37.55 1.54
N ALA A 87 2.39 -37.91 2.71
CA ALA A 87 2.23 -37.10 3.92
C ALA A 87 2.80 -35.69 3.72
N PHE A 88 4.03 -35.58 3.20
CA PHE A 88 4.66 -34.31 2.92
C PHE A 88 3.87 -33.42 1.95
N ALA A 89 3.31 -34.02 0.88
CA ALA A 89 2.51 -33.31 -0.10
C ALA A 89 1.25 -32.70 0.54
N LYS A 90 0.61 -33.44 1.45
CA LYS A 90 -0.54 -32.97 2.23
C LYS A 90 -0.16 -31.81 3.15
N ASP A 91 0.91 -31.96 3.93
CA ASP A 91 1.39 -30.92 4.86
C ASP A 91 1.78 -29.64 4.11
N LYS A 92 2.43 -29.78 2.94
CA LYS A 92 2.74 -28.64 2.07
C LYS A 92 1.49 -27.98 1.52
N GLN A 93 0.46 -28.75 1.15
CA GLN A 93 -0.82 -28.18 0.72
C GLN A 93 -1.49 -27.39 1.84
N GLU A 94 -1.47 -27.91 3.07
CA GLU A 94 -2.03 -27.26 4.25
C GLU A 94 -1.27 -25.96 4.59
N CYS A 95 0.07 -26.01 4.62
CA CYS A 95 0.92 -24.82 4.76
C CYS A 95 0.61 -23.75 3.70
N ASN A 96 0.48 -24.14 2.42
CA ASN A 96 0.15 -23.21 1.35
C ASN A 96 -1.25 -22.58 1.53
N ARG A 97 -2.25 -23.34 1.99
CA ARG A 97 -3.59 -22.81 2.30
C ARG A 97 -3.56 -21.82 3.46
N ALA A 98 -2.77 -22.09 4.50
CA ALA A 98 -2.59 -21.17 5.61
C ALA A 98 -1.98 -19.86 5.13
N TRP A 99 -0.92 -19.92 4.32
CA TRP A 99 -0.33 -18.73 3.70
C TRP A 99 -1.34 -17.95 2.85
N SER A 100 -2.06 -18.61 1.94
CA SER A 100 -3.05 -17.94 1.07
C SER A 100 -4.20 -17.32 1.88
N SER A 101 -4.60 -17.94 3.00
CA SER A 101 -5.65 -17.41 3.87
C SER A 101 -5.17 -16.19 4.64
N ALA A 102 -3.95 -16.26 5.18
CA ALA A 102 -3.29 -15.17 5.89
C ALA A 102 -2.97 -13.97 4.97
N ALA A 103 -2.71 -14.20 3.69
CA ALA A 103 -2.40 -13.15 2.72
C ALA A 103 -3.61 -12.26 2.35
N ARG A 104 -4.84 -12.81 2.38
CA ARG A 104 -6.05 -12.14 1.87
C ARG A 104 -6.41 -10.78 2.50
N PRO A 105 -6.23 -10.55 3.82
CA PRO A 105 -6.57 -9.28 4.43
C PRO A 105 -5.60 -8.14 4.10
N PHE A 106 -4.43 -8.44 3.53
CA PHE A 106 -3.37 -7.47 3.27
C PHE A 106 -3.43 -6.94 1.83
N PRO A 107 -2.92 -5.73 1.57
CA PRO A 107 -2.89 -5.13 0.24
C PRO A 107 -1.79 -5.77 -0.65
N ILE A 108 -1.75 -7.09 -0.72
CA ILE A 108 -0.81 -7.84 -1.54
C ILE A 108 -1.30 -7.79 -2.99
N PRO A 109 -0.42 -7.49 -3.96
CA PRO A 109 -0.79 -7.52 -5.38
C PRO A 109 -1.37 -8.89 -5.77
N PRO A 110 -2.56 -8.97 -6.40
CA PRO A 110 -3.16 -10.24 -6.80
C PRO A 110 -2.23 -11.11 -7.66
N GLN A 111 -1.39 -10.47 -8.49
CA GLN A 111 -0.39 -11.15 -9.31
C GLN A 111 0.62 -11.94 -8.46
N ALA A 112 1.03 -11.42 -7.30
CA ALA A 112 1.96 -12.11 -6.40
C ALA A 112 1.34 -13.37 -5.79
N ILE A 113 0.03 -13.34 -5.48
CA ILE A 113 -0.71 -14.50 -4.98
C ILE A 113 -0.78 -15.57 -6.06
N VAL A 114 -1.16 -15.20 -7.30
CA VAL A 114 -1.23 -16.12 -8.44
C VAL A 114 0.13 -16.76 -8.74
N LEU A 115 1.22 -16.00 -8.68
CA LEU A 115 2.58 -16.51 -8.87
C LEU A 115 2.91 -17.60 -7.83
N ARG A 116 2.59 -17.37 -6.56
CA ARG A 116 2.82 -18.34 -5.48
C ARG A 116 1.95 -19.58 -5.60
N GLU A 117 0.66 -19.42 -5.92
CA GLU A 117 -0.26 -20.54 -6.13
C GLU A 117 0.15 -21.40 -7.34
N THR A 118 0.58 -20.75 -8.43
CA THR A 118 1.12 -21.45 -9.61
C THR A 118 2.39 -22.21 -9.26
N ASN A 119 3.31 -21.60 -8.50
CA ASN A 119 4.52 -22.28 -8.04
C ASN A 119 4.19 -23.47 -7.13
N ALA A 120 3.22 -23.32 -6.22
CA ALA A 120 2.75 -24.40 -5.36
C ALA A 120 2.17 -25.57 -6.18
N ALA A 121 1.38 -25.30 -7.22
CA ALA A 121 0.87 -26.33 -8.12
C ALA A 121 2.00 -27.06 -8.87
N ARG A 122 2.98 -26.32 -9.41
CA ARG A 122 4.16 -26.91 -10.06
C ARG A 122 4.98 -27.78 -9.11
N PHE A 123 5.12 -27.36 -7.85
CA PHE A 123 5.77 -28.15 -6.83
C PHE A 123 5.02 -29.45 -6.51
N GLN A 124 3.69 -29.44 -6.51
CA GLN A 124 2.89 -30.66 -6.33
C GLN A 124 3.08 -31.65 -7.50
N PHE A 125 3.14 -31.16 -8.74
CA PHE A 125 3.49 -32.01 -9.89
C PHE A 125 4.89 -32.61 -9.75
N LEU A 126 5.86 -31.83 -9.28
CA LEU A 126 7.22 -32.31 -9.05
C LEU A 126 7.27 -33.40 -7.96
N LEU A 127 6.49 -33.27 -6.88
CA LEU A 127 6.35 -34.33 -5.86
C LEU A 127 5.70 -35.59 -6.44
N ALA A 128 4.70 -35.44 -7.33
CA ALA A 128 4.06 -36.58 -7.99
C ALA A 128 5.05 -37.33 -8.91
N GLU A 129 5.88 -36.62 -9.67
CA GLU A 129 6.95 -37.22 -10.48
C GLU A 129 7.94 -38.02 -9.61
N LEU A 130 8.36 -37.44 -8.48
CA LEU A 130 9.25 -38.11 -7.53
C LEU A 130 8.57 -39.35 -6.93
N HIS A 131 7.35 -39.22 -6.41
CA HIS A 131 6.57 -40.32 -5.84
C HIS A 131 6.44 -41.51 -6.80
N GLY A 132 6.15 -41.24 -8.09
CA GLY A 132 6.07 -42.26 -9.13
C GLY A 132 7.42 -42.92 -9.47
N GLY A 133 8.54 -42.40 -8.99
CA GLY A 133 9.89 -42.82 -9.37
C GLY A 133 10.25 -42.41 -10.80
N GLY A 134 9.56 -41.40 -11.36
CA GLY A 134 9.89 -40.82 -12.67
C GLY A 134 11.20 -40.04 -12.64
N ILE A 135 11.52 -39.46 -11.49
CA ILE A 135 12.78 -38.75 -11.21
C ILE A 135 13.45 -39.27 -9.92
N THR A 136 14.74 -39.03 -9.81
CA THR A 136 15.59 -39.26 -8.62
C THR A 136 15.46 -38.12 -7.60
N TYR A 137 15.96 -38.32 -6.37
CA TYR A 137 16.02 -37.23 -5.38
C TYR A 137 16.90 -36.05 -5.83
N GLY A 138 18.03 -36.32 -6.51
CA GLY A 138 18.90 -35.28 -7.05
C GLY A 138 18.26 -34.45 -8.16
N GLU A 139 17.51 -35.09 -9.07
CA GLU A 139 16.72 -34.38 -10.08
C GLU A 139 15.61 -33.55 -9.44
N PHE A 140 14.91 -34.09 -8.44
CA PHE A 140 13.92 -33.35 -7.67
C PHE A 140 14.53 -32.11 -7.00
N ALA A 141 15.68 -32.27 -6.34
CA ALA A 141 16.37 -31.18 -5.65
C ALA A 141 16.73 -30.05 -6.63
N ARG A 142 17.30 -30.37 -7.80
CA ARG A 142 17.61 -29.38 -8.85
C ARG A 142 16.36 -28.66 -9.37
N LYS A 143 15.34 -29.42 -9.80
CA LYS A 143 14.08 -28.83 -10.29
C LYS A 143 13.39 -27.97 -9.23
N ARG A 144 13.49 -28.33 -7.95
CA ARG A 144 12.95 -27.50 -6.86
C ARG A 144 13.71 -26.19 -6.69
N GLN A 145 15.04 -26.19 -6.82
CA GLN A 145 15.82 -24.94 -6.83
C GLN A 145 15.44 -24.05 -8.00
N GLU A 146 15.28 -24.63 -9.19
CA GLU A 146 14.84 -23.90 -10.39
C GLU A 146 13.45 -23.28 -10.19
N LEU A 147 12.50 -24.01 -9.60
CA LEU A 147 11.18 -23.48 -9.25
C LEU A 147 11.26 -22.32 -8.27
N ALA A 148 12.10 -22.43 -7.24
CA ALA A 148 12.29 -21.37 -6.25
C ALA A 148 12.90 -20.11 -6.89
N ALA A 149 13.96 -20.28 -7.69
CA ALA A 149 14.61 -19.17 -8.40
C ALA A 149 13.68 -18.49 -9.41
N ASP A 150 12.88 -19.27 -10.16
CA ASP A 150 11.87 -18.74 -11.09
C ASP A 150 10.79 -17.92 -10.37
N LEU A 151 10.33 -18.38 -9.20
CA LEU A 151 9.38 -17.62 -8.39
C LEU A 151 10.00 -16.32 -7.86
N ASP A 152 11.22 -16.38 -7.31
CA ASP A 152 11.91 -15.21 -6.78
C ASP A 152 12.14 -14.16 -7.88
N ALA A 153 12.58 -14.58 -9.06
CA ALA A 153 12.77 -13.71 -10.22
C ALA A 153 11.47 -13.02 -10.65
N LYS A 154 10.35 -13.76 -10.72
CA LYS A 154 9.03 -13.20 -11.09
C LYS A 154 8.47 -12.25 -10.04
N LEU A 155 8.70 -12.53 -8.76
CA LEU A 155 8.30 -11.63 -7.67
C LEU A 155 9.12 -10.34 -7.70
N GLU A 156 10.41 -10.42 -7.97
CA GLU A 156 11.29 -9.26 -8.14
C GLU A 156 10.87 -8.41 -9.35
N GLU A 157 10.61 -9.03 -10.51
CA GLU A 157 10.10 -8.35 -11.71
C GLU A 157 8.78 -7.62 -11.41
N LEU A 158 7.85 -8.28 -10.71
CA LEU A 158 6.59 -7.67 -10.29
C LEU A 158 6.82 -6.47 -9.35
N ALA A 159 7.75 -6.59 -8.40
CA ALA A 159 8.08 -5.49 -7.49
C ALA A 159 8.64 -4.28 -8.27
N GLN A 160 9.53 -4.52 -9.22
CA GLN A 160 10.09 -3.47 -10.08
C GLN A 160 9.01 -2.79 -10.94
N LEU A 161 8.08 -3.56 -11.51
CA LEU A 161 6.96 -3.03 -12.28
C LEU A 161 6.05 -2.13 -11.42
N LEU A 162 5.74 -2.56 -10.20
CA LEU A 162 4.91 -1.78 -9.28
C LEU A 162 5.62 -0.50 -8.82
N ALA A 163 6.92 -0.58 -8.54
CA ALA A 163 7.74 0.59 -8.21
C ALA A 163 7.73 1.62 -9.36
N GLN A 164 7.94 1.19 -10.61
CA GLN A 164 7.90 2.06 -11.79
C GLN A 164 6.53 2.76 -11.95
N ARG A 165 5.43 2.01 -11.83
CA ARG A 165 4.07 2.57 -11.88
C ARG A 165 3.80 3.59 -10.77
N SER A 166 4.34 3.35 -9.57
CA SER A 166 4.19 4.27 -8.44
C SER A 166 4.91 5.61 -8.69
N VAL A 167 6.11 5.56 -9.28
CA VAL A 167 6.89 6.75 -9.67
C VAL A 167 6.16 7.54 -10.75
N GLU A 168 5.66 6.86 -11.78
CA GLU A 168 4.91 7.50 -12.86
C GLU A 168 3.62 8.15 -12.35
N ALA A 169 2.87 7.45 -11.48
CA ALA A 169 1.67 8.00 -10.85
C ALA A 169 1.99 9.24 -10.00
N GLY A 170 3.10 9.23 -9.27
CA GLY A 170 3.59 10.39 -8.51
C GLY A 170 3.91 11.59 -9.41
N TYR A 171 4.61 11.35 -10.52
CA TYR A 171 4.94 12.40 -11.50
C TYR A 171 3.67 13.01 -12.13
N ARG A 172 2.73 12.18 -12.57
CA ARG A 172 1.44 12.64 -13.12
C ARG A 172 0.63 13.42 -12.09
N ALA A 173 0.56 12.97 -10.85
CA ALA A 173 -0.13 13.68 -9.77
C ALA A 173 0.50 15.06 -9.51
N GLN A 174 1.83 15.16 -9.57
CA GLN A 174 2.54 16.44 -9.42
C GLN A 174 2.25 17.39 -10.58
N GLN A 175 2.21 16.89 -11.82
CA GLN A 175 1.85 17.70 -12.99
C GLN A 175 0.43 18.27 -12.86
N LEU A 176 -0.55 17.43 -12.53
CA LEU A 176 -1.93 17.86 -12.33
C LEU A 176 -2.05 18.88 -11.19
N ALA A 177 -1.32 18.68 -10.08
CA ALA A 177 -1.29 19.63 -8.98
C ALA A 177 -0.69 21.00 -9.41
N ASN A 178 0.35 20.99 -10.24
CA ASN A 178 0.96 22.21 -10.75
C ASN A 178 0.03 22.94 -11.74
N GLU A 179 -0.68 22.22 -12.59
CA GLU A 179 -1.68 22.77 -13.50
C GLU A 179 -2.87 23.37 -12.73
N ALA A 180 -3.39 22.66 -11.73
CA ALA A 180 -4.46 23.15 -10.87
C ALA A 180 -4.06 24.43 -10.13
N ARG A 181 -2.81 24.52 -9.65
CA ARG A 181 -2.28 25.74 -9.03
C ARG A 181 -2.21 26.92 -10.00
N LYS A 182 -1.77 26.68 -11.25
CA LYS A 182 -1.73 27.72 -12.29
C LYS A 182 -3.12 28.20 -12.66
N ALA A 183 -4.08 27.28 -12.79
CA ALA A 183 -5.47 27.62 -13.07
C ALA A 183 -6.08 28.47 -11.96
N ALA A 184 -5.91 28.05 -10.69
CA ALA A 184 -6.40 28.82 -9.53
C ALA A 184 -5.78 30.22 -9.45
N ALA A 185 -4.47 30.35 -9.72
CA ALA A 185 -3.80 31.65 -9.75
C ALA A 185 -4.34 32.56 -10.87
N LEU A 186 -4.65 32.01 -12.05
CA LEU A 186 -5.25 32.76 -13.15
C LEU A 186 -6.67 33.23 -12.81
N GLU A 187 -7.48 32.35 -12.19
CA GLU A 187 -8.84 32.71 -11.74
C GLU A 187 -8.81 33.85 -10.71
N GLU A 188 -7.87 33.82 -9.77
CA GLU A 188 -7.67 34.90 -8.81
C GLU A 188 -7.28 36.22 -9.50
N GLN A 189 -6.39 36.18 -10.48
CA GLN A 189 -6.02 37.36 -11.27
C GLN A 189 -7.22 37.95 -12.02
N VAL A 190 -8.03 37.10 -12.67
CA VAL A 190 -9.26 37.53 -13.37
C VAL A 190 -10.26 38.12 -12.39
N ALA A 191 -10.44 37.51 -11.21
CA ALA A 191 -11.32 38.03 -10.17
C ALA A 191 -10.85 39.41 -9.67
N ASN A 192 -9.54 39.59 -9.46
CA ASN A 192 -8.97 40.86 -9.03
C ASN A 192 -9.11 41.95 -10.11
N GLN A 193 -8.91 41.62 -11.39
CA GLN A 193 -9.16 42.56 -12.50
C GLN A 193 -10.63 42.99 -12.56
N ARG A 194 -11.57 42.05 -12.38
CA ARG A 194 -13.00 42.37 -12.34
C ARG A 194 -13.36 43.32 -11.19
N ARG A 195 -12.80 43.09 -9.99
CA ARG A 195 -12.99 43.99 -8.84
C ARG A 195 -12.47 45.40 -9.13
N LEU A 196 -11.29 45.52 -9.75
CA LEU A 196 -10.74 46.81 -10.13
C LEU A 196 -11.63 47.54 -11.15
N GLN A 197 -12.14 46.82 -12.15
CA GLN A 197 -13.08 47.39 -13.13
C GLN A 197 -14.38 47.89 -12.47
N GLN A 198 -14.92 47.15 -11.49
CA GLN A 198 -16.10 47.57 -10.73
C GLN A 198 -15.82 48.86 -9.93
N GLN A 199 -14.67 48.96 -9.25
CA GLN A 199 -14.27 50.18 -8.53
C GLN A 199 -14.12 51.40 -9.45
N LEU A 200 -13.60 51.21 -10.66
CA LEU A 200 -13.51 52.27 -11.65
C LEU A 200 -14.88 52.72 -12.15
N GLN A 201 -15.83 51.79 -12.31
CA GLN A 201 -17.21 52.13 -12.68
C GLN A 201 -17.95 52.86 -11.56
N GLU A 202 -17.74 52.48 -10.30
CA GLU A 202 -18.33 53.17 -9.14
C GLU A 202 -17.79 54.60 -8.98
N SER A 203 -16.48 54.79 -9.18
CA SER A 203 -15.86 56.12 -9.13
C SER A 203 -16.20 57.03 -10.32
N THR A 204 -16.62 56.44 -11.46
CA THR A 204 -17.18 57.17 -12.61
C THR A 204 -18.71 57.22 -12.61
N GLY A 205 -19.35 56.63 -11.58
CA GLY A 205 -20.77 56.82 -11.30
C GLY A 205 -21.10 58.31 -11.36
N PRO A 206 -22.28 58.68 -11.88
CA PRO A 206 -22.58 60.05 -12.26
C PRO A 206 -22.18 60.93 -11.08
N ARG A 207 -21.11 61.72 -11.24
CA ARG A 207 -20.94 62.93 -10.44
C ARG A 207 -22.30 63.55 -10.58
N LEU A 208 -23.11 63.48 -9.52
CA LEU A 208 -24.39 64.15 -9.45
C LEU A 208 -24.00 65.53 -9.97
N ARG A 209 -24.40 65.82 -11.21
CA ARG A 209 -24.37 67.16 -11.73
C ARG A 209 -25.36 67.77 -10.76
N GLN A 210 -24.86 68.29 -9.64
CA GLN A 210 -25.60 69.31 -8.93
C GLN A 210 -25.96 70.26 -10.05
N PRO A 211 -27.26 70.38 -10.38
CA PRO A 211 -27.66 71.21 -11.50
C PRO A 211 -27.08 72.58 -11.20
N LEU A 212 -26.01 72.94 -11.91
CA LEU A 212 -25.39 74.25 -11.78
C LEU A 212 -26.45 75.20 -12.29
N ASN A 213 -27.04 75.96 -11.37
CA ASN A 213 -28.06 76.94 -11.73
C ASN A 213 -27.30 78.17 -12.24
N CYS A 214 -27.00 78.13 -13.53
CA CYS A 214 -26.39 79.26 -14.22
C CYS A 214 -27.46 80.30 -14.52
N THR A 215 -27.26 81.51 -14.02
CA THR A 215 -28.10 82.67 -14.35
C THR A 215 -27.27 83.60 -15.23
N THR A 216 -27.78 83.95 -16.41
CA THR A 216 -27.13 84.89 -17.34
C THR A 216 -27.86 86.21 -17.32
N ASN A 217 -27.17 87.29 -16.94
CA ASN A 217 -27.70 88.64 -17.00
C ASN A 217 -27.05 89.39 -18.17
N TYR A 218 -27.86 90.08 -18.97
CA TYR A 218 -27.41 90.89 -20.10
C TYR A 218 -27.42 92.37 -19.70
N PHE A 219 -26.28 93.04 -19.89
CA PHE A 219 -26.13 94.48 -19.66
C PHE A 219 -25.67 95.14 -20.96
N GLY A 220 -26.62 95.50 -21.83
CA GLY A 220 -26.33 96.03 -23.16
C GLY A 220 -25.83 94.95 -24.11
N SER A 221 -24.64 95.11 -24.69
CA SER A 221 -24.02 94.14 -25.61
C SER A 221 -23.13 93.10 -24.92
N SER A 222 -22.99 93.16 -23.59
CA SER A 222 -22.24 92.17 -22.81
C SER A 222 -23.17 91.26 -22.00
N ALA A 223 -22.78 89.99 -21.89
CA ALA A 223 -23.46 88.99 -21.09
C ALA A 223 -22.53 88.54 -19.95
N GLN A 224 -23.06 88.48 -18.73
CA GLN A 224 -22.36 87.93 -17.57
C GLN A 224 -23.14 86.73 -17.04
N THR A 225 -22.53 85.54 -17.15
CA THR A 225 -23.09 84.30 -16.64
C THR A 225 -22.48 83.99 -15.28
N THR A 226 -23.31 83.79 -14.25
CA THR A 226 -22.87 83.31 -12.94
C THR A 226 -23.52 81.97 -12.67
N CYS A 227 -22.72 80.94 -12.41
CA CYS A 227 -23.20 79.61 -12.02
C CYS A 227 -22.93 79.43 -10.52
N ASN A 228 -23.97 79.13 -9.75
CA ASN A 228 -23.88 78.65 -8.37
C ASN A 228 -24.20 77.15 -8.31
#